data_AF-A0A0B7KI56-F1
#
_entry.id   AF-A0A0B7KI56-F1
#
_cell.length_a   1.000
_cell.length_b   1.000
_cell.length_c   1.000
_cell.angle_alpha   90.00
_cell.angle_beta   90.00
_cell.angle_gamma   90.00
#
_symmetry.space_group_name_H-M   'P 1'
#
loop_
_entity.id
_entity.type
_entity.pdbx_description
1 polymer ?
#
loop_
_entity_poly.entity_id
_entity_poly.type
_entity_poly.pdbx_seq_one_letter_code
_entity_poly.pdbx_strand_id
1 'polypeptide(L)' 'MREESRGRDRPEDDDDEPEEDEDPDMAAMKAMMGFGGFDTTKNKKVSGNDVGGLRKEKKSEYRQYMNRQGGFNRPLSPSR' A
#
# COMPACT_ATOMS: atom_id res chain seq x y z
N MET A 1 27.40 35.92 -17.43
CA MET A 1 26.48 34.83 -17.07
C MET A 1 26.27 34.86 -15.56
N ARG A 2 25.14 35.40 -15.10
CA ARG A 2 24.69 35.32 -13.71
C ARG A 2 23.24 34.83 -13.78
N GLU A 3 23.02 33.59 -13.36
CA GLU A 3 21.69 32.99 -13.27
C GLU A 3 20.95 33.66 -12.11
N GLU A 4 19.93 34.46 -12.42
CA GLU A 4 18.96 34.92 -11.45
C GLU A 4 17.93 33.82 -11.20
N SER A 5 17.90 33.38 -9.94
CA SER A 5 16.95 32.45 -9.35
C SER A 5 15.50 32.86 -9.62
N ARG A 6 14.80 32.11 -10.47
CA ARG A 6 13.34 32.18 -10.56
C ARG A 6 12.74 31.45 -9.36
N GLY A 7 12.63 32.18 -8.26
CA GLY A 7 11.74 31.82 -7.17
C GLY A 7 10.34 31.68 -7.76
N ARG A 8 9.77 30.48 -7.62
CA ARG A 8 8.40 30.18 -8.01
C ARG A 8 7.49 30.88 -7.01
N ASP A 9 7.01 32.07 -7.35
CA ASP A 9 5.86 32.69 -6.69
C ASP A 9 4.72 31.68 -6.71
N ARG A 10 4.44 31.12 -5.54
CA ARG A 10 3.23 30.32 -5.31
C ARG A 10 2.12 31.35 -5.10
N PRO A 11 1.06 31.38 -5.92
CA PRO A 11 -0.09 32.21 -5.57
C PRO A 11 -0.63 31.69 -4.23
N GLU A 12 -0.74 32.60 -3.26
CA GLU A 12 -1.55 32.36 -2.07
C GLU A 12 -3.00 32.38 -2.58
N ASP A 13 -3.63 31.20 -2.61
CA ASP A 13 -5.08 31.09 -2.75
C ASP A 13 -5.68 31.68 -1.47
N ASP A 14 -6.01 32.97 -1.51
CA ASP A 14 -7.01 33.58 -0.62
C ASP A 14 -8.37 32.98 -0.99
N ASP A 15 -8.64 31.80 -0.42
CA ASP A 15 -9.92 31.08 -0.45
C ASP A 15 -10.89 31.73 0.56
N ASP A 16 -11.05 33.06 0.48
CA ASP A 16 -12.10 33.81 1.19
C ASP A 16 -13.26 34.01 0.20
N GLU A 17 -13.78 32.89 -0.32
CA GLU A 17 -15.08 32.87 -0.96
C GLU A 17 -16.11 33.01 0.18
N PRO A 18 -17.02 34.00 0.15
CA PRO A 18 -18.01 34.12 1.20
C PRO A 18 -18.79 32.81 1.26
N GLU A 19 -18.88 32.20 2.45
CA GLU A 19 -19.85 31.14 2.74
C GLU A 19 -21.24 31.71 2.43
N GLU A 20 -21.69 31.62 1.17
CA GLU A 20 -23.08 31.78 0.81
C GLU A 20 -23.83 30.75 1.67
N ASP A 21 -24.75 31.23 2.51
CA ASP A 21 -25.59 30.43 3.40
C ASP A 21 -26.11 29.19 2.66
N GLU A 22 -25.36 28.07 2.72
CA GLU A 22 -25.69 26.85 2.00
C GLU A 22 -27.05 26.40 2.51
N ASP A 23 -28.05 26.37 1.62
CA ASP A 23 -29.37 25.83 1.93
C ASP A 23 -29.17 24.51 2.69
N PRO A 24 -29.82 24.31 3.85
CA PRO A 24 -29.55 23.16 4.71
C PRO A 24 -29.75 21.82 3.99
N ASP A 25 -30.61 21.81 2.97
CA ASP A 25 -30.81 20.68 2.07
C ASP A 25 -29.61 20.42 1.15
N MET A 26 -28.95 21.47 0.64
CA MET A 26 -27.75 21.35 -0.18
C MET A 26 -26.55 20.88 0.66
N ALA A 27 -26.38 21.42 1.87
CA ALA A 27 -25.36 20.97 2.82
C ALA A 27 -25.58 19.49 3.24
N ALA A 28 -26.84 19.08 3.44
CA ALA A 28 -27.20 17.70 3.72
C ALA A 28 -26.90 16.77 2.53
N MET A 29 -27.20 17.19 1.29
CA MET A 29 -26.86 16.42 0.09
C MET A 29 -25.34 16.30 -0.11
N LYS A 30 -24.59 17.38 0.15
CA LYS A 30 -23.13 17.43 0.10
C LYS A 30 -22.52 16.43 1.09
N ALA A 31 -23.02 16.41 2.34
CA ALA A 31 -22.62 15.46 3.37
C ALA A 31 -23.00 14.01 3.02
N MET A 32 -24.20 13.76 2.49
CA MET A 32 -24.62 12.42 2.06
C MET A 32 -23.76 11.87 0.93
N MET A 33 -23.30 12.73 0.01
CA MET A 33 -22.42 12.33 -1.08
C MET A 33 -20.93 12.27 -0.68
N GLY A 34 -20.61 12.62 0.57
CA GLY A 34 -19.26 12.53 1.15
C GLY A 34 -18.39 13.77 0.95
N PHE A 35 -18.97 14.88 0.53
CA PHE A 35 -18.31 16.18 0.43
C PHE A 35 -18.48 16.91 1.77
N GLY A 36 -17.40 17.09 2.52
CA GLY A 36 -17.46 17.75 3.84
C GLY A 36 -16.26 17.43 4.73
N GLY A 37 -15.55 16.34 4.46
CA GLY A 37 -14.29 16.02 5.13
C GLY A 37 -13.65 14.76 4.57
N PHE A 38 -12.31 14.70 4.58
CA PHE A 38 -11.58 13.52 4.13
C PHE A 38 -11.19 12.64 5.32
N ASP A 39 -11.93 11.57 5.55
CA ASP A 39 -11.58 10.58 6.56
C ASP A 39 -10.40 9.71 6.11
N THR A 40 -9.46 9.43 7.03
CA THR A 40 -8.34 8.53 6.74
C THR A 40 -8.62 7.11 7.22
N THR A 41 -8.16 6.12 6.46
CA THR A 41 -8.14 4.70 6.85
C THR A 41 -6.79 4.27 7.46
N LYS A 42 -5.89 5.23 7.74
CA LYS A 42 -4.56 4.93 8.29
C LYS A 42 -4.70 4.22 9.63
N ASN A 43 -4.10 3.03 9.74
CA ASN A 43 -4.17 2.14 10.91
C ASN A 43 -5.59 1.66 11.30
N LYS A 44 -6.60 1.81 10.42
CA LYS A 44 -7.94 1.25 10.63
C LYS A 44 -8.07 -0.05 9.85
N LYS A 45 -8.62 -1.10 10.47
CA LYS A 45 -8.90 -2.37 9.78
C LYS A 45 -10.15 -2.20 8.91
N VAL A 46 -10.00 -2.38 7.59
CA VAL A 46 -11.11 -2.37 6.63
C VAL A 46 -11.56 -3.81 6.39
N SER A 47 -12.83 -4.12 6.65
CA SER A 47 -13.41 -5.44 6.42
C SER A 47 -13.31 -5.83 4.94
N GLY A 48 -12.82 -7.03 4.63
CA GLY A 48 -12.64 -7.51 3.26
C GLY A 48 -11.30 -7.13 2.62
N ASN A 49 -10.48 -6.30 3.29
CA ASN A 49 -9.10 -5.98 2.88
C ASN A 49 -8.06 -6.78 3.68
N ASP A 50 -8.38 -8.03 3.99
CA ASP A 50 -7.54 -8.97 4.76
C ASP A 50 -6.89 -10.06 3.88
N VAL A 51 -7.08 -9.96 2.56
CA VAL A 51 -6.53 -10.93 1.60
C VAL A 51 -5.10 -10.57 1.24
N GLY A 52 -4.16 -11.46 1.54
CA GLY A 52 -2.76 -11.36 1.14
C GLY A 52 -2.17 -12.75 0.87
N GLY A 53 -1.29 -12.86 -0.13
CA GLY A 53 -0.65 -14.11 -0.50
C GLY A 53 0.88 -14.02 -0.41
N LEU A 54 1.52 -15.09 0.06
CA LEU A 54 2.99 -15.23 0.03
C LEU A 54 3.37 -16.34 -0.96
N ARG A 55 4.11 -15.97 -2.01
CA ARG A 55 4.75 -16.93 -2.92
C ARG A 55 6.09 -17.35 -2.31
N LYS A 56 6.19 -18.59 -1.83
CA LYS A 56 7.45 -19.20 -1.37
C LYS A 56 7.93 -20.22 -2.39
N GLU A 57 8.99 -19.88 -3.12
CA GLU A 57 9.63 -20.82 -4.05
C GLU A 57 10.57 -21.74 -3.28
N LYS A 58 10.25 -23.04 -3.26
CA LYS A 58 11.15 -24.05 -2.73
C LYS A 58 12.12 -24.45 -3.83
N LYS A 59 13.42 -24.41 -3.54
CA LYS A 59 14.44 -24.94 -4.45
C LYS A 59 14.26 -26.45 -4.57
N SER A 60 14.40 -26.97 -5.79
CA SER A 60 14.43 -28.43 -6.00
C SER A 60 15.78 -28.94 -5.55
N GLU A 61 15.78 -29.75 -4.49
CA GLU A 61 17.00 -30.36 -3.97
C GLU A 61 17.00 -31.86 -4.33
N TYR A 62 18.05 -32.31 -5.03
CA TYR A 62 18.15 -33.68 -5.53
C TYR A 62 18.88 -34.60 -4.56
N ARG A 63 18.44 -35.85 -4.51
CA ARG A 63 19.04 -36.90 -3.67
C ARG A 63 20.16 -37.59 -4.45
N GLN A 64 21.36 -37.64 -3.88
CA GLN A 64 22.49 -38.39 -4.44
C GLN A 64 22.38 -39.86 -4.07
N TYR A 65 22.18 -40.76 -5.03
CA TYR A 65 22.04 -42.21 -4.78
C TYR A 65 23.36 -42.99 -4.85
N MET A 66 24.25 -42.64 -5.78
CA MET A 66 25.50 -43.38 -6.03
C MET A 66 26.68 -42.77 -5.27
N ASN A 67 27.64 -43.63 -4.89
CA ASN A 67 28.90 -43.28 -4.22
C ASN A 67 28.72 -42.38 -2.99
N ARG A 68 27.68 -42.65 -2.20
CA ARG A 68 27.37 -41.91 -0.98
C ARG A 68 28.30 -42.33 0.15
N GLN A 69 28.81 -41.37 0.91
CA GLN A 69 29.53 -41.68 2.14
C GLN A 69 28.56 -42.22 3.20
N GLY A 70 28.90 -43.38 3.78
CA GLY A 70 28.16 -44.02 4.88
C GLY A 70 27.20 -45.16 4.49
N GLY A 71 27.17 -45.60 3.23
CA GLY A 71 26.48 -46.83 2.83
C GLY A 71 24.97 -46.68 2.54
N PHE A 72 24.36 -47.78 2.09
CA PHE A 72 23.02 -47.81 1.47
C PHE A 72 21.86 -47.54 2.44
N ASN A 73 21.98 -47.96 3.71
CA ASN A 73 20.91 -47.85 4.71
C ASN A 73 20.84 -46.48 5.44
N ARG A 74 21.58 -45.46 4.97
CA ARG A 74 21.53 -44.10 5.53
C ARG A 74 20.54 -43.21 4.79
N PRO A 75 19.85 -42.28 5.47
CA PRO A 75 18.94 -41.34 4.83
C PRO A 75 19.67 -40.50 3.78
N LEU A 76 19.09 -40.38 2.59
CA LEU A 76 19.60 -39.54 1.50
C LEU A 76 19.36 -38.07 1.85
N SER A 77 20.41 -37.25 1.70
CA SER A 77 20.28 -35.80 1.72
C SER A 77 19.61 -35.34 0.42
N PRO A 78 18.65 -34.40 0.47
CA PRO A 78 18.06 -33.79 1.66
C PRO A 78 16.99 -34.69 2.30
N SER A 79 16.86 -34.60 3.62
CA SER A 79 15.67 -35.08 4.33
C SER A 79 14.47 -34.25 3.89
N ARG A 80 13.42 -34.93 3.42
CA ARG A 80 12.17 -34.33 2.96
C ARG A 80 11.63 -33.24 3.88
#